data_AF-A0A8J7I6P8-F1
#
_entry.id   AF-A0A8J7I6P8-F1
#
_cell.length_a   1.000
_cell.length_b   1.000
_cell.length_c   1.000
_cell.angle_alpha   90.00
_cell.angle_beta   90.00
_cell.angle_gamma   90.00
#
_symmetry.space_group_name_H-M   'P 1'
#
loop_
_entity.id
_entity.type
_entity.pdbx_description
1 polymer ?
#
loop_
_entity_poly.entity_id
_entity_poly.type
_entity_poly.pdbx_seq_one_letter_code
_entity_poly.pdbx_strand_id
1 'polypeptide(L)'
;MHVDKLIAKQGHLVHKLKAKDSTGRWAYYFVYITPALEDKFLKALESNQSIDLEDYGKVIGSCYGEEPNQKLKDFLKEKYGFYV
;
A
#
# COMPACT_ATOMS: atom_id res chain seq x y z
N MET A 1 -18.66 -1.21 -2.95
CA MET A 1 -18.31 -1.62 -4.34
C MET A 1 -17.84 -0.46 -5.23
N HIS A 2 -17.18 0.59 -4.72
CA HIS A 2 -16.74 1.74 -5.53
C HIS A 2 -15.23 2.05 -5.44
N VAL A 3 -14.54 1.57 -4.40
CA VAL A 3 -13.11 1.85 -4.18
C VAL A 3 -12.24 1.04 -5.16
N ASP A 4 -12.67 -0.18 -5.50
CA ASP A 4 -11.85 -1.11 -6.29
C ASP A 4 -11.67 -0.64 -7.76
N LYS A 5 -12.69 0.01 -8.35
CA LYS A 5 -12.63 0.61 -9.69
C LYS A 5 -11.84 1.93 -9.73
N LEU A 6 -11.71 2.62 -8.60
CA LEU A 6 -10.93 3.86 -8.49
C LEU A 6 -9.42 3.56 -8.50
N ILE A 7 -9.01 2.50 -7.77
CA ILE A 7 -7.61 2.05 -7.70
C ILE A 7 -7.07 1.71 -9.10
N ALA A 8 -7.87 1.05 -9.96
CA ALA A 8 -7.50 0.74 -11.35
C ALA A 8 -7.18 1.99 -12.21
N LYS A 9 -7.87 3.11 -11.95
CA LYS A 9 -7.72 4.37 -12.72
C LYS A 9 -6.72 5.33 -12.09
N GLN A 10 -6.43 5.19 -10.79
CA GLN A 10 -5.57 6.09 -10.02
C GLN A 10 -4.37 5.34 -9.47
N GLY A 11 -3.72 4.52 -10.30
CA GLY A 11 -2.53 3.76 -9.91
C GLY A 11 -1.39 4.61 -9.32
N HIS A 12 -1.36 5.93 -9.59
CA HIS A 12 -0.43 6.87 -8.98
C HIS A 12 -0.65 7.10 -7.47
N LEU A 13 -1.84 6.79 -6.95
CA LEU A 13 -2.17 6.89 -5.52
C LEU A 13 -1.91 5.60 -4.75
N VAL A 14 -1.50 4.53 -5.45
CA VAL A 14 -1.07 3.29 -4.81
C VAL A 14 0.42 3.42 -4.50
N HIS A 15 0.70 3.64 -3.22
CA HIS A 15 2.06 3.72 -2.72
C HIS A 15 2.56 2.32 -2.37
N LYS A 16 3.75 2.00 -2.89
CA LYS A 16 4.44 0.73 -2.70
C LYS A 16 5.54 0.94 -1.64
N LEU A 17 5.48 0.18 -0.54
CA LEU A 17 6.30 0.40 0.65
C LEU A 17 6.98 -0.90 1.08
N LYS A 18 8.25 -0.81 1.47
CA LYS A 18 8.97 -1.89 2.16
C LYS A 18 9.21 -1.42 3.59
N ALA A 19 8.55 -2.06 4.56
CA ALA A 19 8.64 -1.70 5.97
C ALA A 19 8.75 -2.96 6.84
N LYS A 20 9.24 -2.80 8.06
CA LYS A 20 9.16 -3.85 9.08
C LYS A 20 7.83 -3.73 9.80
N ASP A 21 7.13 -4.84 10.01
CA ASP A 21 5.93 -4.84 10.85
C ASP A 21 6.31 -4.75 12.35
N SER A 22 5.31 -4.74 13.24
CA SER A 22 5.49 -4.69 14.70
C SER A 22 6.35 -5.83 15.28
N THR A 23 6.52 -6.93 14.55
CA THR A 23 7.37 -8.08 14.91
C THR A 23 8.80 -7.96 14.36
N GLY A 24 9.11 -6.89 13.61
CA GLY A 24 10.43 -6.63 13.01
C GLY A 24 10.67 -7.35 11.69
N ARG A 25 9.66 -8.02 11.14
CA ARG A 25 9.75 -8.75 9.87
C ARG A 25 9.54 -7.81 8.68
N TRP A 26 10.40 -7.93 7.67
CA TRP A 26 10.21 -7.21 6.42
C TRP A 26 8.94 -7.67 5.70
N ALA A 27 8.11 -6.71 5.36
CA ALA A 27 6.93 -6.90 4.55
C ALA A 27 6.85 -5.80 3.49
N TYR A 28 6.23 -6.19 2.39
CA TYR A 28 5.86 -5.32 1.30
C TYR A 28 4.39 -4.94 1.46
N TYR A 29 4.10 -3.65 1.40
CA TYR A 29 2.76 -3.10 1.52
C TYR A 29 2.41 -2.31 0.27
N PHE A 30 1.17 -2.49 -0.19
CA PHE A 30 0.52 -1.66 -1.20
C PHE A 30 -0.62 -0.95 -0.52
N VAL A 31 -0.52 0.37 -0.46
CA VAL A 31 -1.48 1.21 0.25
C VAL A 31 -2.06 2.19 -0.74
N TYR A 32 -3.38 2.19 -0.84
CA TYR A 32 -4.09 3.21 -1.58
C TYR A 32 -4.32 4.41 -0.67
N ILE A 33 -3.62 5.50 -0.95
CA ILE A 33 -3.67 6.72 -0.15
C ILE A 33 -4.67 7.69 -0.78
N THR A 34 -5.49 8.33 0.05
CA THR A 34 -6.41 9.35 -0.44
C THR A 34 -5.62 10.62 -0.79
N PRO A 35 -5.88 11.32 -1.92
CA PRO A 35 -5.08 12.49 -2.32
C PRO A 35 -4.97 13.58 -1.25
N ALA A 36 -6.03 13.76 -0.46
CA ALA A 36 -6.07 14.74 0.64
C ALA A 36 -5.12 14.41 1.80
N LEU A 37 -4.67 13.16 1.92
CA LEU A 37 -3.80 12.67 2.99
C LEU A 37 -2.40 12.30 2.49
N GLU A 38 -2.14 12.39 1.19
CA GLU A 38 -0.85 12.03 0.58
C GLU A 38 0.31 12.84 1.16
N ASP A 39 0.16 14.16 1.28
CA ASP A 39 1.20 15.03 1.86
C ASP A 39 1.50 14.66 3.33
N LYS A 40 0.46 14.34 4.11
CA LYS A 40 0.62 13.88 5.50
C LYS A 40 1.32 12.52 5.55
N PHE A 41 0.95 11.62 4.65
CA PHE A 41 1.54 10.30 4.55
C PHE A 41 3.02 10.36 4.21
N LEU A 42 3.42 11.18 3.22
CA LEU A 42 4.82 11.38 2.86
C LEU A 42 5.63 11.95 4.03
N LYS A 43 5.11 12.95 4.74
CA LYS A 43 5.74 13.48 5.96
C LYS A 43 5.87 12.44 7.07
N ALA A 44 4.87 11.57 7.21
CA ALA A 44 4.89 10.50 8.19
C ALA A 44 5.97 9.44 7.86
N LEU A 45 6.19 9.14 6.58
CA LEU A 45 7.27 8.26 6.12
C LEU A 45 8.67 8.83 6.33
N GLU A 46 8.82 10.16 6.27
CA GLU A 46 10.09 10.84 6.60
C GLU A 46 10.39 10.83 8.10
N SER A 47 9.39 10.55 8.94
CA SER A 47 9.57 10.42 10.38
C SER A 47 10.14 9.05 10.75
N ASN A 48 10.97 9.01 11.79
CA ASN A 48 11.46 7.75 12.37
C ASN A 48 10.42 7.06 13.29
N GLN A 49 9.15 7.46 13.21
CA GLN A 49 8.10 6.89 14.05
C GLN A 49 7.45 5.69 13.36
N SER A 50 6.95 4.75 14.16
CA SER A 50 6.04 3.73 13.65
C SER A 50 4.71 4.40 13.31
N ILE A 51 4.27 4.27 12.07
CA ILE A 51 3.02 4.84 11.58
C ILE A 51 2.05 3.72 11.23
N ASP A 52 0.76 3.93 11.49
CA ASP A 52 -0.27 3.05 10.96
C ASP A 52 -0.63 3.48 9.54
N LEU A 53 -0.52 2.54 8.59
CA LEU A 53 -0.83 2.81 7.19
C LEU A 53 -2.34 3.03 6.98
N GLU A 54 -3.18 2.47 7.85
CA GLU A 54 -4.63 2.61 7.78
C GLU A 54 -5.12 4.00 8.23
N ASP A 55 -4.29 4.81 8.90
CA ASP A 55 -4.62 6.20 9.25
C ASP A 55 -4.65 7.14 8.04
N TYR A 56 -3.94 6.78 6.96
CA TYR A 56 -3.78 7.62 5.76
C TYR A 56 -4.57 7.11 4.56
N GLY A 57 -4.95 5.85 4.57
CA GLY A 57 -5.56 5.19 3.43
C GLY A 57 -5.96 3.77 3.73
N LYS A 58 -5.92 2.93 2.69
CA LYS A 58 -6.31 1.53 2.80
C LYS A 58 -5.17 0.64 2.34
N VAL A 59 -4.77 -0.30 3.19
CA VAL A 59 -3.86 -1.38 2.76
C VAL A 59 -4.64 -2.28 1.81
N ILE A 60 -4.28 -2.25 0.53
CA ILE A 60 -4.96 -3.03 -0.51
C ILE A 60 -4.30 -4.39 -0.72
N GLY A 61 -3.06 -4.55 -0.28
CA GLY A 61 -2.37 -5.84 -0.27
C GLY A 61 -1.04 -5.77 0.47
N SER A 62 -0.61 -6.89 1.03
CA SER A 62 0.70 -7.02 1.64
C SER A 62 1.24 -8.44 1.50
N CYS A 63 2.56 -8.59 1.53
CA CYS A 63 3.21 -9.89 1.65
C CYS A 63 4.51 -9.79 2.44
N TYR A 64 4.83 -10.83 3.20
CA TYR A 64 6.15 -10.95 3.82
C TYR A 64 7.21 -11.24 2.76
N GLY A 65 8.40 -10.68 2.98
CA GLY A 65 9.55 -10.86 2.09
C GLY A 65 10.12 -9.54 1.60
N GLU A 66 11.16 -9.64 0.78
CA GLU A 66 11.86 -8.49 0.23
C GLU A 66 11.27 -7.97 -1.07
N GLU A 67 10.35 -8.71 -1.68
CA GLU A 67 9.72 -8.39 -2.96
C GLU A 67 8.26 -8.87 -2.98
N PRO A 68 7.38 -8.20 -3.76
CA PRO A 68 6.00 -8.67 -3.97
C PRO A 68 5.98 -10.05 -4.64
N ASN A 69 5.37 -11.02 -3.97
CA ASN A 69 5.21 -12.37 -4.52
C ASN A 69 4.13 -12.42 -5.63
N GLN A 70 4.18 -13.45 -6.46
CA GLN A 70 3.25 -13.58 -7.59
C GLN A 70 1.79 -13.61 -7.14
N LYS A 71 1.49 -14.27 -6.02
CA LYS A 71 0.15 -14.33 -5.43
C LYS A 71 -0.41 -12.94 -5.10
N LEU A 72 0.43 -12.04 -4.59
CA LEU A 72 0.05 -10.67 -4.29
C LEU A 72 -0.18 -9.87 -5.58
N LYS A 73 0.68 -10.04 -6.59
CA LYS A 73 0.51 -9.39 -7.90
C LYS A 73 -0.79 -9.82 -8.58
N ASP A 74 -1.06 -11.13 -8.58
CA ASP A 74 -2.29 -11.69 -9.15
C ASP A 74 -3.51 -11.19 -8.39
N PHE A 75 -3.46 -11.16 -7.05
CA PHE A 75 -4.52 -10.59 -6.23
C PHE A 75 -4.79 -9.11 -6.54
N LEU A 76 -3.74 -8.29 -6.67
CA LEU A 76 -3.89 -6.86 -6.99
C LEU A 76 -4.49 -6.66 -8.38
N LYS A 77 -4.09 -7.50 -9.34
CA LYS A 77 -4.62 -7.50 -10.70
C LYS A 77 -6.08 -7.93 -10.75
N GLU A 78 -6.43 -9.05 -10.13
CA GLU A 78 -7.80 -9.61 -10.18
C GLU A 78 -8.79 -8.73 -9.41
N LYS A 79 -8.40 -8.25 -8.23
CA LYS A 79 -9.30 -7.51 -7.36
C LYS A 79 -9.42 -6.04 -7.72
N TYR A 80 -8.31 -5.41 -8.12
CA TYR A 80 -8.23 -3.96 -8.32
C TYR A 80 -7.83 -3.57 -9.74
N GLY A 81 -7.53 -4.51 -10.66
CA GLY A 81 -7.04 -4.20 -12.00
C GLY A 81 -5.66 -3.53 -12.01
N PHE A 82 -4.90 -3.63 -10.91
CA PHE A 82 -3.62 -2.96 -10.72
C PHE A 82 -2.45 -3.89 -11.08
N TYR A 83 -1.52 -3.41 -11.90
CA TYR A 83 -0.37 -4.17 -12.41
C TYR A 83 0.92 -3.71 -11.71
N VAL A 84 1.69 -4.66 -11.17
CA VAL A 84 2.91 -4.44 -10.35
C VAL A 84 4.10 -5.24 -10.87
#